data_AF-A0A523MPP3-F1
#
_entry.id   AF-A0A523MPP3-F1
#
_cell.length_a   1.000
_cell.length_b   1.000
_cell.length_c   1.000
_cell.angle_alpha   90.00
_cell.angle_beta   90.00
_cell.angle_gamma   90.00
#
_symmetry.space_group_name_H-M   'P 1'
#
loop_
_entity.id
_entity.type
_entity.pdbx_description
1 polymer ?
#
loop_
_entity_poly.entity_id
_entity_poly.type
_entity_poly.pdbx_seq_one_letter_code
_entity_poly.pdbx_strand_id
1 'polypeptide(L)'
;MTLKLFRGDRTTKDFKERTVKDKRLLMSTALAGVVALGLSTISQEASAAKEGFEKCTGIAKAGMNDCGTSKHSCAGQATADSDPEEWVYVPEGTCQKIAGGAVKAAAKS
;
A
#
# COMPACT_ATOMS: atom_id res chain seq x y z
N MET A 1 -30.24 43.17 4.41
CA MET A 1 -29.51 44.09 3.52
C MET A 1 -28.01 43.87 3.73
N THR A 2 -27.29 43.08 2.96
CA THR A 2 -26.89 43.23 1.53
C THR A 2 -25.79 44.27 1.31
N LEU A 3 -24.55 43.79 1.09
CA LEU A 3 -23.52 44.17 0.09
C LEU A 3 -22.22 43.47 0.52
N LYS A 4 -21.59 42.46 -0.10
CA LYS A 4 -21.38 42.04 -1.50
C LYS A 4 -20.73 43.11 -2.37
N LEU A 5 -19.41 43.25 -2.32
CA LEU A 5 -18.52 43.66 -3.43
C LEU A 5 -17.15 42.98 -3.24
N PHE A 6 -16.72 42.04 -4.11
CA PHE A 6 -15.85 42.29 -5.29
C PHE A 6 -14.60 43.09 -4.89
N ARG A 7 -13.34 42.68 -5.08
CA ARG A 7 -12.66 42.13 -6.27
C ARG A 7 -11.20 41.92 -5.80
N GLY A 8 -10.52 40.81 -6.08
CA GLY A 8 -9.64 40.76 -7.25
C GLY A 8 -8.34 41.58 -7.08
N ASP A 9 -7.22 40.85 -7.00
CA ASP A 9 -5.90 41.25 -7.54
C ASP A 9 -5.05 42.31 -6.82
N ARG A 10 -3.99 41.84 -6.15
CA ARG A 10 -2.69 42.55 -6.01
C ARG A 10 -1.62 41.52 -5.64
N THR A 11 -1.31 40.59 -6.53
CA THR A 11 -0.18 40.68 -7.49
C THR A 11 1.07 41.37 -6.93
N THR A 12 2.02 40.49 -6.54
CA THR A 12 3.43 40.49 -6.97
C THR A 12 4.37 41.63 -6.56
N LYS A 13 3.91 42.75 -6.02
CA LYS A 13 4.82 43.87 -5.68
C LYS A 13 5.50 43.72 -4.31
N ASP A 14 4.81 43.20 -3.30
CA ASP A 14 5.39 43.03 -1.96
C ASP A 14 6.44 41.91 -1.86
N PHE A 15 6.47 40.97 -2.83
CA PHE A 15 7.46 39.89 -2.84
C PHE A 15 8.83 40.36 -3.36
N LYS A 16 8.88 41.40 -4.19
CA LYS A 16 10.14 41.86 -4.81
C LYS A 16 11.08 42.49 -3.77
N GLU A 17 10.57 43.25 -2.79
CA GLU A 17 11.43 43.91 -1.79
C GLU A 17 12.08 42.96 -0.77
N ARG A 18 11.50 41.76 -0.53
CA ARG A 18 12.11 40.76 0.36
C ARG A 18 13.26 39.96 -0.25
N THR A 19 13.57 40.16 -1.54
CA THR A 19 14.60 39.35 -2.23
C THR A 19 16.03 39.91 -2.16
N VAL A 20 16.24 41.15 -1.70
CA VAL A 20 17.58 41.78 -1.80
C VAL A 20 18.44 41.60 -0.55
N LYS A 21 17.84 41.36 0.63
CA LYS A 21 18.58 41.41 1.91
C LYS A 21 19.14 40.07 2.39
N ASP A 22 18.59 38.95 1.93
CA ASP A 22 18.97 37.62 2.42
C ASP A 22 19.82 36.84 1.42
N LYS A 23 20.85 37.49 0.83
CA LYS A 23 21.89 36.80 0.04
C LYS A 23 22.70 35.76 0.85
N ARG A 24 22.53 35.73 2.18
CA ARG A 24 23.09 34.70 3.09
C ARG A 24 22.18 33.48 3.27
N LEU A 25 20.92 33.55 2.83
CA LEU A 25 19.91 32.50 2.97
C LEU A 25 19.62 31.80 1.62
N LEU A 26 20.54 31.86 0.66
CA LEU A 26 20.37 31.23 -0.65
C LEU A 26 21.07 29.86 -0.77
N MET A 27 21.47 29.26 0.36
CA MET A 27 22.13 27.94 0.41
C MET A 27 21.38 26.94 1.29
N SER A 28 20.04 26.99 1.38
CA SER A 28 19.31 26.05 2.26
C SER A 28 17.86 25.71 1.91
N THR A 29 17.41 25.88 0.67
CA THR A 29 16.02 25.50 0.32
C THR A 29 15.93 24.87 -1.06
N ALA A 30 16.66 23.76 -1.28
CA ALA A 30 16.52 22.93 -2.49
C ALA A 30 15.83 21.58 -2.22
N LEU A 31 15.13 21.40 -1.09
CA LEU A 31 14.51 20.11 -0.73
C LEU A 31 13.09 20.29 -0.17
N ALA A 32 12.22 20.98 -0.92
CA ALA A 32 10.79 21.03 -0.61
C ALA A 32 9.97 20.62 -1.84
N GLY A 33 10.13 19.36 -2.23
CA GLY A 33 9.33 18.66 -3.24
C GLY A 33 9.86 17.23 -3.26
N VAL A 34 9.09 16.16 -3.12
CA VAL A 34 7.70 15.90 -3.48
C VAL A 34 7.30 14.67 -2.66
N VAL A 35 6.27 14.74 -1.82
CA VAL A 35 5.61 13.52 -1.29
C VAL A 35 4.10 13.78 -1.25
N ALA A 36 3.49 13.74 -2.44
CA ALA A 36 2.08 13.41 -2.57
C ALA A 36 2.01 11.94 -3.02
N LEU A 37 2.44 11.03 -2.15
CA LEU A 37 2.25 9.59 -2.39
C LEU A 37 0.80 9.29 -1.99
N GLY A 38 -0.01 9.06 -3.02
CA GLY A 38 -1.44 8.80 -2.90
C GLY A 38 -1.71 7.68 -1.90
N LEU A 39 -2.68 7.91 -1.03
CA LEU A 39 -3.37 6.84 -0.32
C LEU A 39 -4.15 6.04 -1.38
N SER A 40 -3.46 5.11 -2.03
CA SER A 40 -4.09 4.00 -2.72
C SER A 40 -4.78 3.18 -1.64
N THR A 41 -6.08 3.41 -1.45
CA THR A 41 -6.95 2.47 -0.75
C THR A 41 -6.92 1.17 -1.54
N ILE A 42 -5.99 0.27 -1.17
CA ILE A 42 -6.06 -1.13 -1.60
C ILE A 42 -7.26 -1.68 -0.85
N SER A 43 -8.43 -1.59 -1.48
CA SER A 43 -9.58 -2.39 -1.13
C SER A 43 -9.10 -3.84 -1.19
N GLN A 44 -8.81 -4.41 -0.02
CA GLN A 44 -8.54 -5.83 0.13
C GLN A 44 -9.86 -6.52 -0.14
N GLU A 45 -10.08 -6.78 -1.43
CA GLU A 45 -11.11 -7.70 -1.88
C GLU A 45 -10.77 -9.01 -1.20
N ALA A 46 -11.57 -9.38 -0.20
CA ALA A 46 -11.56 -10.72 0.36
C ALA A 46 -11.65 -11.63 -0.86
N SER A 47 -10.54 -12.25 -1.24
CA SER A 47 -10.46 -13.01 -2.47
C SER A 47 -11.41 -14.18 -2.30
N ALA A 48 -12.65 -13.98 -2.77
CA ALA A 48 -13.60 -15.04 -3.03
C ALA A 48 -12.82 -16.02 -3.89
N ALA A 49 -12.78 -17.28 -3.44
CA ALA A 49 -11.99 -18.29 -4.09
C ALA A 49 -12.33 -18.26 -5.60
N LYS A 50 -11.41 -17.74 -6.41
CA LYS A 50 -11.53 -17.76 -7.85
C LYS A 50 -11.64 -19.22 -8.24
N GLU A 51 -12.69 -19.61 -8.96
CA GLU A 51 -12.92 -21.01 -9.32
C GLU A 51 -11.66 -21.60 -9.96
N GLY A 52 -11.23 -22.77 -9.49
CA GLY A 52 -9.98 -23.42 -9.93
C GLY A 52 -8.72 -22.99 -9.19
N PHE A 53 -8.81 -22.23 -8.09
CA PHE A 53 -7.67 -21.89 -7.23
C PHE A 53 -7.93 -22.23 -5.75
N GLU A 54 -6.87 -22.65 -5.07
CA GLU A 54 -6.87 -23.06 -3.67
C GLU A 54 -5.81 -22.28 -2.86
N LYS A 55 -6.08 -22.11 -1.56
CA LYS A 55 -5.11 -21.55 -0.61
C LYS A 55 -4.19 -22.67 -0.12
N CYS A 56 -2.91 -22.58 -0.42
CA CYS A 56 -1.92 -23.57 -0.01
C CYS A 56 -1.05 -23.02 1.12
N THR A 57 -1.12 -23.65 2.30
CA THR A 57 -0.30 -23.33 3.47
C THR A 57 0.94 -24.21 3.54
N GLY A 58 1.92 -23.82 4.36
CA GLY A 58 3.13 -24.61 4.60
C GLY A 58 4.18 -24.54 3.49
N ILE A 59 3.92 -23.80 2.41
CA ILE A 59 4.85 -23.62 1.28
C ILE A 59 5.34 -22.18 1.11
N ALA A 60 4.75 -21.22 1.83
CA ALA A 60 5.12 -19.82 1.74
C ALA A 60 6.51 -19.61 2.38
N LYS A 61 7.40 -18.91 1.67
CA LYS A 61 8.68 -18.47 2.22
C LYS A 61 8.47 -17.22 3.08
N ALA A 62 9.39 -16.92 3.99
CA ALA A 62 9.42 -15.64 4.70
C ALA A 62 9.33 -14.47 3.69
N GLY A 63 8.41 -13.55 3.93
CA GLY A 63 8.12 -12.42 3.05
C GLY A 63 7.45 -12.77 1.72
N MET A 64 6.95 -13.99 1.52
CA MET A 64 6.34 -14.44 0.26
C MET A 64 4.96 -15.09 0.45
N ASN A 65 4.18 -14.66 1.44
CA ASN A 65 2.78 -15.03 1.60
C ASN A 65 1.84 -14.06 0.85
N ASP A 66 0.63 -14.54 0.59
CA ASP A 66 -0.49 -13.72 0.13
C ASP A 66 -1.24 -13.03 1.29
N CYS A 67 -2.00 -11.99 0.95
CA CYS A 67 -2.83 -11.22 1.90
C CYS A 67 -3.92 -12.09 2.55
N GLY A 68 -4.39 -11.71 3.74
CA GLY A 68 -5.54 -12.36 4.37
C GLY A 68 -5.17 -13.58 5.21
N THR A 69 -4.11 -13.46 5.99
CA THR A 69 -3.82 -14.34 7.14
C THR A 69 -4.37 -13.71 8.43
N SER A 70 -4.42 -14.50 9.50
CA SER A 70 -4.84 -14.05 10.83
C SER A 70 -3.78 -13.17 11.52
N LYS A 71 -2.50 -13.37 11.18
CA LYS A 71 -1.37 -12.63 11.77
C LYS A 71 -1.23 -11.25 11.16
N HIS A 72 -1.33 -11.15 9.84
CA HIS A 72 -1.09 -9.92 9.10
C HIS A 72 -2.04 -9.81 7.90
N SER A 73 -2.42 -8.58 7.57
CA SER A 73 -3.38 -8.34 6.48
C SER A 73 -2.73 -8.34 5.09
N CYS A 74 -1.53 -7.78 4.97
CA CYS A 74 -0.84 -7.63 3.67
C CYS A 74 0.10 -8.80 3.35
N ALA A 75 0.26 -9.04 2.05
CA ALA A 75 1.23 -9.96 1.46
C ALA A 75 2.67 -9.59 1.85
N GLY A 76 3.53 -10.60 1.87
CA GLY A 76 4.95 -10.47 2.15
C GLY A 76 5.31 -10.12 3.60
N GLN A 77 4.45 -10.48 4.55
CA GLN A 77 4.66 -10.28 5.99
C GLN A 77 4.95 -11.57 6.76
N ALA A 78 5.04 -12.72 6.08
CA ALA A 78 5.46 -13.97 6.67
C ALA A 78 6.85 -13.81 7.31
N THR A 79 6.94 -14.08 8.61
CA THR A 79 8.19 -13.93 9.36
C THR A 79 9.08 -15.18 9.29
N ALA A 80 8.48 -16.33 8.99
CA ALA A 80 9.16 -17.62 8.90
C ALA A 80 8.79 -18.35 7.61
N ASP A 81 9.67 -19.25 7.20
CA ASP A 81 9.42 -20.19 6.11
C ASP A 81 8.42 -21.26 6.54
N SER A 82 7.54 -21.67 5.63
CA SER A 82 6.58 -22.76 5.80
C SER A 82 5.65 -22.61 7.01
N ASP A 83 5.34 -21.37 7.40
CA ASP A 83 4.38 -21.12 8.47
C ASP A 83 2.99 -21.68 8.11
N PRO A 84 2.31 -22.40 9.03
CA PRO A 84 1.05 -23.06 8.73
C PRO A 84 -0.14 -22.10 8.56
N GLU A 85 -0.04 -20.86 9.05
CA GLU A 85 -1.08 -19.85 8.84
C GLU A 85 -0.84 -19.02 7.57
N GLU A 86 0.42 -18.94 7.13
CA GLU A 86 0.82 -18.29 5.90
C GLU A 86 0.48 -19.17 4.69
N TRP A 87 -0.09 -18.54 3.67
CA TRP A 87 -0.55 -19.23 2.48
C TRP A 87 -0.17 -18.48 1.22
N VAL A 88 -0.17 -19.23 0.12
CA VAL A 88 -0.09 -18.70 -1.23
C VAL A 88 -1.23 -19.22 -2.09
N TYR A 89 -1.68 -18.41 -3.03
CA TYR A 89 -2.77 -18.72 -3.94
C TYR A 89 -2.24 -19.51 -5.13
N VAL A 90 -2.70 -20.75 -5.29
CA VAL A 90 -2.23 -21.66 -6.35
C VAL A 90 -3.41 -22.28 -7.09
N PRO A 91 -3.23 -22.74 -8.34
CA PRO A 91 -4.27 -23.50 -9.02
C PRO A 91 -4.62 -24.77 -8.24
N GLU A 92 -5.89 -25.17 -8.28
CA GLU A 92 -6.39 -26.38 -7.62
C GLU A 92 -5.55 -27.63 -7.96
N GLY A 93 -5.28 -28.45 -6.95
CA GLY A 93 -4.47 -29.66 -7.09
C GLY A 93 -2.96 -29.39 -7.21
N THR A 94 -2.51 -28.14 -7.14
CA THR A 94 -1.08 -27.80 -7.09
C THR A 94 -0.52 -28.02 -5.70
N CYS A 95 -1.29 -27.67 -4.65
CA CYS A 95 -0.80 -27.73 -3.27
C CYS A 95 -0.42 -29.16 -2.86
N GLN A 96 -1.20 -30.15 -3.29
CA GLN A 96 -0.96 -31.57 -3.02
C GLN A 96 0.29 -32.13 -3.72
N LYS A 97 0.78 -31.46 -4.77
CA LYS A 97 1.99 -31.84 -5.50
C LYS A 97 3.26 -31.27 -4.87
N ILE A 98 3.12 -30.34 -3.92
CA ILE A 98 4.24 -29.69 -3.26
C ILE A 98 4.47 -30.36 -1.90
N ALA A 99 5.69 -30.80 -1.64
CA ALA A 99 6.05 -31.40 -0.36
C ALA A 99 5.85 -30.40 0.78
N GLY A 100 5.09 -30.81 1.81
CA GLY A 100 4.74 -29.95 2.94
C GLY A 100 3.57 -28.98 2.69
N GLY A 101 2.98 -29.00 1.49
CA GLY A 101 1.79 -28.20 1.18
C GLY A 101 0.51 -28.79 1.76
N ALA A 102 -0.29 -27.94 2.40
CA ALA A 102 -1.62 -28.29 2.88
C ALA A 102 -2.67 -27.32 2.34
N VAL A 103 -3.76 -27.86 1.80
CA VAL A 103 -4.88 -27.02 1.35
C VAL A 103 -5.61 -26.50 2.58
N LYS A 104 -5.61 -25.18 2.76
CA LYS A 104 -6.46 -24.54 3.76
C LYS A 104 -7.88 -24.63 3.25
N ALA A 105 -8.67 -25.53 3.84
CA ALA A 105 -10.07 -25.70 3.50
C ALA A 105 -10.77 -24.32 3.53
N ALA A 106 -11.17 -23.83 2.35
CA ALA A 106 -12.11 -22.73 2.29
C ALA A 106 -13.35 -23.25 3.02
N ALA A 107 -13.75 -22.58 4.10
CA ALA A 107 -14.99 -22.90 4.79
C ALA A 107 -16.11 -22.88 3.75
N LYS A 108 -16.55 -24.06 3.31
CA LYS A 108 -17.79 -24.23 2.57
C LYS A 108 -18.87 -23.70 3.49
N SER A 109 -19.33 -22.50 3.19
CA SER A 109 -20.55 -21.92 3.75
C SER A 109 -21.68 -22.29 2.81
#